data_AF-A0A2P7MWW0-F1
#
_entry.id   AF-A0A2P7MWW0-F1
#
_cell.length_a   1.000
_cell.length_b   1.000
_cell.length_c   1.000
_cell.angle_alpha   90.00
_cell.angle_beta   90.00
_cell.angle_gamma   90.00
#
_symmetry.space_group_name_H-M   'P 1'
#
loop_
_entity.id
_entity.type
_entity.pdbx_description
1 polymer ?
#
loop_
_entity_poly.entity_id
_entity_poly.type
_entity_poly.pdbx_seq_one_letter_code
_entity_poly.pdbx_strand_id
1 'polypeptide(L)'
;MGQRPCCRSCRHCAPPSGAEFGWCQLRQLPIHPELALELWCHHWTARPPRLPAINAAAAAGGTPAPAQPNQQLSLESAFGKS
;
A
#
# COMPACT_ATOMS: atom_id res chain seq x y z
N MET A 1 1.74 17.31 7.24
CA MET A 1 3.21 17.12 7.32
C MET A 1 3.61 16.04 6.33
N GLY A 2 4.29 16.40 5.25
CA GLY A 2 4.69 15.42 4.22
C GLY A 2 5.87 14.58 4.71
N GLN A 3 5.76 13.25 4.65
CA GLN A 3 6.89 12.36 4.88
C GLN A 3 7.95 12.60 3.80
N ARG A 4 9.20 12.86 4.20
CA ARG A 4 10.33 12.98 3.26
C ARG A 4 10.54 11.63 2.53
N PRO A 5 10.75 11.61 1.21
CA PRO A 5 10.97 10.36 0.49
C PRO A 5 12.23 9.66 1.01
N CYS A 6 12.11 8.36 1.31
CA CYS A 6 13.23 7.53 1.75
C CYS A 6 13.01 6.05 1.39
N CYS A 7 14.05 5.23 1.49
CA CYS A 7 14.00 3.79 1.24
C CYS A 7 12.94 3.10 2.14
N ARG A 8 12.74 3.55 3.38
CA ARG A 8 11.72 3.00 4.30
C ARG A 8 10.29 3.22 3.79
N SER A 9 10.02 4.38 3.18
CA SER A 9 8.71 4.72 2.62
C SER A 9 8.53 4.28 1.15
N CYS A 10 9.55 3.65 0.56
CA CYS A 10 9.51 3.17 -0.81
C CYS A 10 8.73 1.85 -0.94
N ARG A 11 7.93 1.73 -2.01
CA ARG A 11 7.24 0.50 -2.41
C ARG A 11 8.22 -0.62 -2.77
N HIS A 12 9.35 -0.30 -3.39
CA HIS A 12 10.32 -1.27 -3.90
C HIS A 12 11.27 -1.83 -2.84
N CYS A 13 11.21 -1.33 -1.61
CA CYS A 13 12.11 -1.74 -0.54
C CYS A 13 11.40 -2.69 0.43
N ALA A 14 12.04 -3.80 0.78
CA ALA A 14 11.66 -4.58 1.94
C ALA A 14 12.25 -3.89 3.19
N PRO A 15 11.42 -3.47 4.17
CA PRO A 15 11.93 -2.86 5.38
C PRO A 15 12.75 -3.88 6.17
N PRO A 16 13.89 -3.48 6.77
CA PRO A 16 14.63 -4.36 7.65
C PRO A 16 13.80 -4.75 8.88
N SER A 17 13.90 -6.02 9.25
CA SER A 17 13.34 -6.58 10.48
C SER A 17 14.41 -6.51 11.58
N GLY A 18 14.24 -5.61 12.55
CA GLY A 18 15.23 -5.43 13.61
C GLY A 18 16.58 -4.91 13.08
N ALA A 19 17.65 -5.64 13.37
CA ALA A 19 19.03 -5.29 12.98
C ALA A 19 19.44 -5.82 11.58
N GLU A 20 18.55 -6.50 10.87
CA GLU A 20 18.86 -7.05 9.56
C GLU A 20 18.96 -5.96 8.49
N PHE A 21 19.62 -6.27 7.38
CA PHE A 21 19.62 -5.38 6.22
C PHE A 21 18.26 -5.40 5.53
N GLY A 22 17.81 -4.23 5.08
CA GLY A 22 16.71 -4.14 4.12
C GLY A 22 17.17 -4.53 2.73
N TRP A 23 16.23 -4.63 1.80
CA TRP A 23 16.55 -4.95 0.40
C TRP A 23 15.79 -4.05 -0.55
N CYS A 24 16.47 -3.47 -1.54
CA CYS A 24 15.83 -2.78 -2.65
C CYS A 24 15.62 -3.77 -3.80
N GLN A 25 14.37 -4.15 -4.08
CA GLN A 25 14.06 -5.09 -5.17
C GLN A 25 14.38 -4.49 -6.54
N LEU A 26 14.20 -3.17 -6.71
CA LEU A 26 14.42 -2.51 -7.99
C LEU A 26 15.91 -2.35 -8.33
N ARG A 27 16.74 -1.96 -7.34
CA ARG A 27 18.20 -1.81 -7.53
C ARG A 27 19.00 -3.07 -7.21
N GLN A 28 18.36 -4.12 -6.68
CA GLN A 28 18.99 -5.39 -6.29
C GLN A 28 20.18 -5.20 -5.34
N LEU A 29 19.98 -4.47 -4.23
CA LEU A 29 21.04 -4.20 -3.26
C LEU A 29 20.55 -4.21 -1.80
N PRO A 30 21.45 -4.48 -0.84
CA PRO A 30 21.14 -4.39 0.58
C PRO A 30 21.10 -2.93 1.06
N ILE A 31 20.23 -2.66 2.03
CA ILE A 31 20.01 -1.33 2.62
C ILE A 31 20.32 -1.42 4.12
N HIS A 32 21.30 -0.66 4.59
CA HIS A 32 21.59 -0.59 6.02
C HIS A 32 20.39 -0.01 6.79
N PRO A 33 20.00 -0.57 7.96
CA PRO A 33 18.82 -0.12 8.69
C PRO A 33 18.85 1.35 9.09
N GLU A 34 20.02 1.87 9.42
CA GLU A 34 20.24 3.29 9.75
C GLU A 34 20.03 4.20 8.52
N LEU A 35 20.53 3.78 7.36
CA LEU A 35 20.43 4.56 6.13
C LEU A 35 19.04 4.52 5.49
N ALA A 36 18.19 3.57 5.87
CA ALA A 36 16.88 3.37 5.27
C ALA A 36 15.94 4.59 5.44
N LEU A 37 16.17 5.43 6.46
CA LEU A 37 15.38 6.63 6.74
C LEU A 37 15.90 7.88 6.04
N GLU A 38 17.15 7.86 5.57
CA GLU A 38 17.84 9.04 5.02
C GLU A 38 18.03 8.97 3.52
N LEU A 39 18.30 7.77 2.98
CA LEU A 39 18.56 7.58 1.56
C LEU A 39 17.28 7.48 0.75
N TRP A 40 17.35 7.97 -0.47
CA TRP A 40 16.36 7.77 -1.52
C TRP A 40 17.07 7.63 -2.87
N CYS A 41 16.32 7.21 -3.88
CA CYS A 41 16.79 7.17 -5.27
C CYS A 41 15.71 7.80 -6.17
N HIS A 42 16.08 8.15 -7.40
CA HIS A 42 15.14 8.73 -8.37
C HIS A 42 13.94 7.82 -8.70
N HIS A 43 14.04 6.53 -8.42
CA HIS A 43 12.96 5.55 -8.61
C HIS A 43 12.08 5.36 -7.36
N TRP A 44 12.10 6.31 -6.44
CA TRP A 44 11.25 6.26 -5.27
C TRP A 44 9.78 6.31 -5.67
N THR A 45 8.99 5.46 -5.03
CA THR A 45 7.53 5.42 -5.20
C THR A 45 6.91 5.19 -3.84
N ALA A 46 5.93 6.03 -3.48
CA ALA A 46 5.28 5.94 -2.17
C ALA A 46 4.68 4.55 -1.94
N ARG A 47 4.95 3.96 -0.77
CA ARG A 47 4.29 2.73 -0.34
C ARG A 47 2.78 3.00 -0.19
N PRO A 48 1.90 2.16 -0.77
CA PRO A 48 0.46 2.34 -0.62
C PRO A 48 0.04 2.18 0.85
N PRO A 49 -0.94 2.95 1.32
CA PRO A 49 -1.48 2.77 2.66
C PRO A 49 -2.08 1.36 2.79
N ARG A 50 -1.80 0.69 3.91
CA ARG A 50 -2.44 -0.59 4.22
C ARG A 50 -3.80 -0.28 4.83
N LEU A 51 -4.87 -0.62 4.12
CA LEU A 51 -6.22 -0.59 4.68
C LEU A 51 -6.32 -1.66 5.78
N PRO A 52 -7.02 -1.39 6.91
CA PRO A 52 -7.35 -2.42 7.87
C PRO A 52 -8.10 -3.56 7.17
N ALA A 53 -7.64 -4.80 7.35
CA ALA A 53 -8.38 -5.96 6.88
C ALA A 53 -9.63 -6.11 7.76
N ILE A 54 -10.81 -5.81 7.23
CA ILE A 54 -12.07 -6.14 7.91
C ILE A 54 -12.16 -7.66 7.93
N ASN A 55 -11.94 -8.25 9.10
CA ASN A 55 -12.06 -9.69 9.28
C ASN A 55 -13.53 -10.09 9.06
N ALA A 56 -13.84 -10.64 7.89
CA ALA A 56 -15.19 -11.12 7.57
C ALA A 56 -15.67 -12.24 8.53
N ALA A 57 -14.79 -12.80 9.36
CA ALA A 57 -15.17 -13.79 10.37
C ALA A 57 -16.08 -13.25 11.48
N ALA A 58 -16.14 -11.93 11.72
CA ALA A 58 -17.10 -11.35 12.67
C ALA A 58 -18.52 -11.22 12.08
N ALA A 59 -18.69 -11.41 10.76
CA ALA A 59 -19.98 -11.38 10.09
C ALA A 59 -20.58 -12.79 9.85
N ALA A 60 -19.97 -13.85 10.42
CA ALA A 60 -20.45 -15.24 10.29
C ALA A 60 -21.63 -15.58 11.23
N GLY A 61 -22.51 -14.60 11.47
CA GLY A 61 -23.84 -14.78 12.07
C GLY A 61 -24.99 -14.59 11.07
N GLY A 62 -24.70 -14.33 9.79
CA GLY A 62 -25.68 -14.17 8.74
C GLY A 62 -25.14 -14.70 7.42
N THR A 63 -25.88 -15.65 6.85
CA THR A 63 -25.84 -16.24 5.50
C THR A 63 -24.82 -15.63 4.52
N PRO A 64 -23.92 -16.42 3.89
CA PRO A 64 -23.02 -15.91 2.86
C PRO A 64 -23.83 -15.52 1.61
N ALA A 65 -23.97 -14.21 1.36
CA ALA A 65 -24.49 -13.70 0.10
C ALA A 65 -23.43 -13.91 -1.00
N PRO A 66 -23.82 -14.38 -2.21
CA PRO A 66 -22.88 -14.61 -3.29
C PRO A 66 -22.21 -13.30 -3.73
N ALA A 67 -20.92 -13.39 -4.03
CA ALA A 67 -20.08 -12.29 -4.51
C ALA A 67 -20.74 -11.58 -5.70
N GLN A 68 -21.23 -10.36 -5.47
CA GLN A 68 -21.71 -9.52 -6.57
C GLN A 68 -20.51 -8.97 -7.35
N PRO A 69 -20.48 -9.12 -8.68
CA PRO A 69 -19.45 -8.52 -9.52
C PRO A 69 -19.57 -6.99 -9.48
N ASN A 70 -18.45 -6.36 -9.17
CA ASN A 70 -18.05 -4.97 -9.43
C ASN A 70 -19.16 -4.07 -10.02
N GLN A 71 -19.96 -3.45 -9.16
CA GLN A 71 -20.87 -2.38 -9.59
C GLN A 71 -20.05 -1.11 -9.86
N GLN A 72 -19.57 -1.01 -11.09
CA GLN A 72 -19.00 0.22 -11.65
C GLN A 72 -20.07 1.32 -11.57
N LEU A 73 -19.87 2.31 -10.70
CA LEU A 73 -20.74 3.46 -10.56
C LEU A 73 -20.68 4.31 -11.84
N SER A 74 -21.66 4.15 -12.72
CA SER A 74 -21.86 4.99 -13.89
C SER A 74 -22.17 6.43 -13.47
N LEU A 75 -21.28 7.37 -13.83
CA LEU A 75 -21.40 8.81 -13.58
C LEU A 75 -22.50 9.49 -14.42
N GLU A 76 -23.16 8.76 -15.31
CA GLU A 76 -24.18 9.26 -16.24
C GLU A 76 -25.45 9.73 -15.52
N SER A 77 -25.75 9.19 -14.34
CA SER A 77 -26.97 9.51 -13.59
C SER A 77 -26.90 10.84 -12.81
N ALA A 78 -25.74 11.51 -12.76
CA ALA A 78 -25.56 12.74 -11.98
C ALA A 78 -25.86 14.04 -12.77
N PHE A 79 -25.93 13.99 -14.11
CA PHE A 79 -26.11 15.17 -14.95
C PHE A 79 -27.17 14.93 -16.03
N GLY A 80 -28.44 14.98 -15.65
CA GLY A 80 -29.55 14.79 -16.59
C GLY A 80 -30.82 15.51 -16.16
N LYS A 81 -30.79 16.85 -16.14
CA LYS A 81 -32.02 17.66 -16.11
C LYS A 81 -31.76 19.00 -16.80
N SER A 82 -32.30 19.15 -18.01
CA SER A 82 -32.75 20.42 -18.60
C SER A 82 -33.80 20.08 -19.65
#